data_AF-A0A7W1Z107-F1
#
_entry.id   AF-A0A7W1Z107-F1
#
_cell.length_a   1.000
_cell.length_b   1.000
_cell.length_c   1.000
_cell.angle_alpha   90.00
_cell.angle_beta   90.00
_cell.angle_gamma   90.00
#
_symmetry.space_group_name_H-M   'P 1'
#
loop_
_entity.id
_entity.type
_entity.pdbx_description
1 polymer ?
#
loop_
_entity_poly.entity_id
_entity_poly.type
_entity_poly.pdbx_seq_one_letter_code
_entity_poly.pdbx_strand_id
1 'polypeptide(L)'
;MAWLITTSLRFRVLIMALSAFLLVYGFWTLQSTPLDVFPEFASPRVEVQVEAPGLSTEEVESLITLPIEQALNGLPWMETIRSKTV
;
A
#
# COMPACT_ATOMS: atom_id res chain seq x y z
N MET A 1 -29.40 8.64 -28.46
CA MET A 1 -28.09 9.32 -28.29
C MET A 1 -28.13 10.83 -28.57
N ALA A 2 -28.86 11.30 -29.60
CA ALA A 2 -28.94 12.74 -29.93
C ALA A 2 -29.50 13.65 -28.81
N TRP A 3 -30.26 13.08 -27.87
CA TRP A 3 -30.82 13.83 -26.73
C TRP A 3 -29.76 14.40 -25.78
N LEU A 4 -28.63 13.70 -25.58
CA LEU A 4 -27.52 14.22 -24.77
C LEU A 4 -26.86 15.43 -25.45
N ILE A 5 -26.62 15.33 -26.76
CA ILE A 5 -25.98 16.39 -27.54
C ILE A 5 -26.88 17.64 -27.57
N THR A 6 -28.16 17.46 -27.86
CA THR A 6 -29.13 18.58 -27.91
C THR A 6 -29.33 19.26 -26.56
N THR A 7 -29.40 18.48 -25.47
CA THR A 7 -29.45 19.01 -24.11
C THR A 7 -28.16 19.77 -23.76
N SER A 8 -27.01 19.26 -24.21
CA SER A 8 -25.72 19.91 -24.02
C SER A 8 -25.59 21.24 -24.76
N LEU A 9 -26.10 21.34 -26.00
CA LEU A 9 -26.13 22.60 -26.72
C LEU A 9 -27.11 23.61 -26.10
N ARG A 10 -28.24 23.14 -25.53
CA ARG A 10 -29.22 24.01 -24.87
C ARG A 10 -28.67 24.65 -23.60
N PHE A 11 -27.90 23.91 -22.81
CA PHE A 11 -27.27 24.38 -21.58
C PHE A 11 -25.78 24.68 -21.74
N ARG A 12 -25.37 25.24 -22.88
CA ARG A 12 -23.97 25.51 -23.23
C ARG A 12 -23.18 26.26 -22.16
N VAL A 13 -23.79 27.21 -21.47
CA VAL A 13 -23.12 28.01 -20.42
C VAL A 13 -22.83 27.15 -19.19
N LEU A 14 -23.79 26.32 -18.77
CA LEU A 14 -23.61 25.39 -17.65
C LEU A 14 -22.49 24.39 -17.95
N ILE A 15 -22.45 23.87 -19.19
CA ILE A 15 -21.42 22.91 -19.59
C ILE A 15 -20.05 23.57 -19.69
N MET A 16 -19.95 24.79 -20.22
CA MET A 16 -18.67 25.52 -20.21
C MET A 16 -18.19 25.81 -18.79
N ALA A 17 -19.08 26.17 -17.88
CA ALA A 17 -18.74 26.38 -16.47
C ALA A 17 -18.25 25.09 -15.81
N LEU A 18 -18.93 23.96 -16.05
CA LEU A 18 -18.52 22.64 -15.57
C LEU A 18 -17.16 22.22 -16.15
N SER A 19 -16.93 22.43 -17.45
CA SER A 19 -15.65 22.14 -18.08
C SER A 19 -14.51 22.99 -17.50
N ALA A 20 -14.74 24.28 -17.29
CA ALA A 20 -13.76 25.17 -16.66
C ALA A 20 -13.45 24.74 -15.22
N PHE A 21 -14.48 24.41 -14.44
CA PHE A 21 -14.32 23.88 -13.09
C PHE A 21 -13.49 22.60 -13.09
N LEU A 22 -13.77 21.67 -13.99
CA LEU A 22 -13.05 20.39 -14.10
C LEU A 22 -11.58 20.60 -14.48
N LEU A 23 -11.26 21.56 -15.34
CA LEU A 23 -9.88 21.94 -15.65
C LEU A 23 -9.14 22.50 -14.44
N VAL A 24 -9.75 23.43 -13.70
CA VAL A 24 -9.14 24.02 -12.50
C VAL A 24 -8.91 22.96 -11.44
N TYR A 25 -9.93 22.13 -11.19
CA TYR A 25 -9.85 21.02 -10.23
C TYR A 25 -8.76 20.02 -10.62
N GLY A 26 -8.74 19.59 -11.89
CA GLY A 26 -7.73 18.68 -12.41
C GLY A 26 -6.31 19.25 -12.26
N PHE A 27 -6.11 20.55 -12.54
CA PHE A 27 -4.83 21.20 -12.38
C PHE A 27 -4.35 21.24 -10.92
N TRP A 28 -5.24 21.54 -9.98
CA TRP A 28 -4.92 21.47 -8.55
C TRP A 28 -4.59 20.05 -8.10
N THR A 29 -5.36 19.05 -8.53
CA THR A 29 -5.10 17.64 -8.17
C THR A 29 -3.75 17.16 -8.72
N LEU A 30 -3.39 17.54 -9.94
CA LEU A 30 -2.11 17.20 -10.55
C LEU A 30 -0.91 17.70 -9.73
N GLN A 31 -1.01 18.90 -9.14
CA GLN A 31 0.05 19.45 -8.28
C GLN A 31 0.17 18.71 -6.94
N SER A 32 -0.94 18.21 -6.40
CA SER A 32 -0.97 17.49 -5.11
C SER A 32 -0.74 15.98 -5.23
N THR A 33 -0.72 15.43 -6.44
CA THR A 33 -0.59 13.99 -6.63
C THR A 33 0.85 13.57 -6.33
N PRO A 34 1.08 12.62 -5.41
CA PRO A 34 2.42 12.12 -5.12
C PRO A 34 2.95 11.41 -6.36
N LEU A 35 4.10 11.89 -6.85
CA LEU A 35 4.83 11.25 -7.93
C LEU A 35 5.75 10.20 -7.31
N ASP A 36 5.39 8.93 -7.43
CA ASP A 36 6.31 7.84 -7.12
C ASP A 36 6.99 7.35 -8.39
N VAL A 37 8.30 7.12 -8.31
CA VAL A 37 9.13 6.64 -9.43
C VAL A 37 8.91 5.14 -9.65
N PHE A 38 8.52 4.43 -8.60
CA PHE A 38 8.25 3.00 -8.65
C PHE A 38 6.93 2.72 -7.92
N PRO A 39 6.01 1.94 -8.49
CA PRO A 39 4.92 1.41 -7.68
C PRO A 39 5.51 0.51 -6.57
N GLU A 40 4.81 0.41 -5.46
CA GLU A 40 5.23 -0.44 -4.35
C GLU A 40 5.25 -1.92 -4.78
N PHE A 41 6.43 -2.43 -5.11
CA PHE A 41 6.65 -3.83 -5.48
C PHE A 41 6.92 -4.74 -4.26
N ALA A 42 7.06 -4.16 -3.07
CA ALA A 42 7.39 -4.90 -1.87
C ALA A 42 6.14 -5.59 -1.32
N SER A 43 6.16 -6.93 -1.26
CA SER A 43 5.17 -7.66 -0.48
C SER A 43 5.26 -7.21 0.99
N PRO A 44 4.13 -6.99 1.68
CA PRO A 44 4.15 -6.58 3.08
C PRO A 44 4.89 -7.63 3.91
N ARG A 45 5.94 -7.20 4.61
CA ARG A 45 6.75 -8.03 5.50
C ARG A 45 6.74 -7.45 6.91
N VAL A 46 6.64 -8.32 7.89
CA VAL A 46 6.84 -7.99 9.31
C VAL A 46 8.17 -8.60 9.75
N GLU A 47 9.01 -7.81 10.41
CA GLU A 47 10.30 -8.23 10.94
C GLU A 47 10.26 -8.19 12.47
N VAL A 48 10.69 -9.29 13.10
CA VAL A 48 10.78 -9.45 14.55
C VAL A 48 12.24 -9.67 14.90
N GLN A 49 12.83 -8.73 15.65
CA GLN A 49 14.21 -8.78 16.09
C GLN A 49 14.26 -8.93 17.61
N VAL A 50 15.01 -9.92 18.09
CA VAL A 50 15.19 -10.20 19.52
C VAL A 50 16.67 -10.20 19.86
N GLU A 51 17.05 -9.44 20.87
CA GLU A 51 18.41 -9.41 21.40
C GLU A 51 18.50 -10.32 22.63
N ALA A 52 19.41 -11.29 22.58
CA ALA A 52 19.58 -12.29 23.64
C ALA A 52 21.06 -12.41 24.06
N PRO A 53 21.61 -11.38 24.73
CA PRO A 53 23.01 -11.38 25.12
C PRO A 53 23.30 -12.45 26.18
N GLY A 54 24.34 -13.24 25.97
CA GLY A 54 24.80 -14.27 26.90
C GLY A 54 24.21 -15.67 26.71
N LEU A 55 23.31 -15.85 25.74
CA LEU A 55 22.87 -17.17 25.28
C LEU A 55 23.74 -17.65 24.10
N SER A 56 23.99 -18.96 24.02
CA SER A 56 24.60 -19.56 22.83
C SER A 56 23.64 -19.51 21.65
N THR A 57 24.16 -19.62 20.42
CA THR A 57 23.33 -19.65 19.21
C THR A 57 22.28 -20.77 19.26
N GLU A 58 22.63 -21.95 19.79
CA GLU A 58 21.66 -23.05 19.97
C GLU A 58 20.57 -22.73 21.00
N GLU A 59 20.94 -22.06 22.09
CA GLU A 59 19.98 -21.66 23.13
C GLU A 59 19.02 -20.60 22.60
N VAL A 60 19.49 -19.63 21.80
CA VAL A 60 18.62 -18.63 21.16
C VAL A 60 17.66 -19.28 20.18
N GLU A 61 18.13 -20.24 19.37
CA GLU A 61 17.26 -20.95 18.44
C GLU A 61 16.17 -21.74 19.18
N SER A 62 16.56 -22.51 20.20
CA SER A 62 15.65 -23.38 20.92
C SER A 62 14.65 -22.62 21.80
N LEU A 63 15.10 -21.57 22.49
CA LEU A 63 14.31 -20.87 23.51
C LEU A 63 13.54 -19.67 22.95
N ILE A 64 13.97 -19.10 21.82
CA ILE A 64 13.43 -17.85 21.29
C ILE A 64 12.90 -18.05 19.88
N THR A 65 13.76 -18.46 18.94
CA THR A 65 13.38 -18.53 17.51
C THR A 65 12.29 -19.56 17.27
N LEU A 66 12.43 -20.80 17.77
CA LEU A 66 11.45 -21.88 17.56
C LEU A 66 10.07 -21.55 18.14
N PRO A 67 9.93 -21.07 19.39
CA PRO A 67 8.63 -20.68 19.94
C PRO A 67 7.95 -19.55 19.16
N ILE A 68 8.71 -18.54 18.71
CA ILE A 68 8.17 -17.42 17.92
C ILE A 68 7.69 -17.93 16.56
N GLU A 69 8.48 -18.77 15.89
CA GLU A 69 8.10 -19.36 14.62
C GLU A 69 6.83 -20.19 14.73
N GLN A 70 6.71 -21.02 15.78
CA GLN A 70 5.51 -21.80 16.04
C GLN A 70 4.28 -20.94 16.33
N ALA A 71 4.45 -19.84 17.08
CA ALA A 71 3.36 -18.92 17.39
C ALA A 71 2.87 -18.14 16.16
N LEU A 72 3.77 -17.84 15.22
CA LEU A 72 3.45 -17.15 13.97
C LEU A 72 3.01 -18.12 12.86
N ASN A 73 3.23 -19.42 13.04
CA ASN A 73 2.83 -20.44 12.08
C ASN A 73 1.30 -20.50 11.96
N GLY A 74 0.79 -20.40 10.73
CA GLY A 74 -0.64 -20.49 10.45
C GLY A 74 -1.40 -19.16 10.58
N LEU A 75 -0.70 -18.03 10.69
CA LEU A 75 -1.36 -16.72 10.57
C LEU A 75 -2.05 -16.59 9.19
N PRO A 76 -3.29 -16.09 9.15
CA PRO A 76 -4.00 -15.90 7.89
C PRO A 76 -3.26 -14.90 7.00
N TRP A 77 -3.26 -15.15 5.69
CA TRP A 77 -2.59 -14.33 4.66
C TRP A 77 -1.06 -14.31 4.70
N MET A 78 -0.43 -15.21 5.46
CA MET A 78 1.02 -15.38 5.47
C MET A 78 1.47 -16.41 4.42
N GLU A 79 2.37 -16.00 3.52
CA GLU A 79 2.90 -16.89 2.47
C GLU A 79 4.20 -17.59 2.87
N THR A 80 5.12 -16.88 3.53
CA THR A 80 6.43 -17.44 3.93
C THR A 80 6.89 -16.90 5.29
N ILE A 81 7.53 -17.77 6.08
CA ILE A 81 8.25 -17.42 7.32
C ILE A 81 9.74 -17.70 7.10
N ARG A 82 10.60 -16.81 7.56
CA ARG A 82 12.07 -17.00 7.53
C ARG A 82 12.66 -16.54 8.86
N SER A 83 13.48 -17.39 9.43
CA SER A 83 14.15 -17.18 10.71
C SER A 83 15.67 -17.19 10.50
N LYS A 84 16.41 -16.30 11.16
CA LYS A 84 17.87 -16.30 11.17
C LYS A 84 18.35 -15.98 12.58
N THR A 85 19.13 -16.89 13.15
CA THR A 85 19.81 -16.70 14.43
C THR A 85 21.30 -16.51 14.16
N VAL A 86 21.91 -15.49 14.77
CA VAL A 86 23.35 -15.18 14.70
C VAL A 86 23.90 -14.93 16.08
#